data_AF-A0A920RF09-F1
#
_entry.id   AF-A0A920RF09-F1
#
_cell.length_a   1.000
_cell.length_b   1.000
_cell.length_c   1.000
_cell.angle_alpha   90.00
_cell.angle_beta   90.00
_cell.angle_gamma   90.00
#
_symmetry.space_group_name_H-M   'P 1'
#
loop_
_entity.id
_entity.type
_entity.pdbx_description
1 polymer ?
#
loop_
_entity_poly.entity_id
_entity_poly.type
_entity_poly.pdbx_seq_one_letter_code
_entity_poly.pdbx_strand_id
1 'polypeptide(L)'
;MNITASQIQAFRSSLKNAEAPPGLGCALKGLWHDANGDWDAAHRAVQSGNSEDDAWVHAYLHRKEGDIENAKHWYRRCNRPPATESLENEWTAITMALLEKDPDVRST
;
A
#
# COMPACT_ATOMS: atom_id res chain seq x y z
N MET A 1 10.60 11.75 -10.91
CA MET A 1 10.82 10.82 -12.05
C MET A 1 9.43 10.37 -12.47
N ASN A 2 9.05 10.38 -13.76
CA ASN A 2 7.69 9.96 -14.13
C ASN A 2 7.48 8.49 -13.77
N ILE A 3 6.64 8.23 -12.77
CA ILE A 3 6.06 6.89 -12.58
C ILE A 3 5.37 6.52 -13.88
N THR A 4 5.79 5.41 -14.46
CA THR A 4 5.21 4.94 -15.71
C THR A 4 4.05 4.00 -15.40
N ALA A 5 3.03 3.97 -16.27
CA ALA A 5 1.99 2.95 -16.25
C ALA A 5 2.57 1.52 -16.20
N SER A 6 3.81 1.34 -16.68
CA SER A 6 4.55 0.08 -16.64
C SER A 6 4.92 -0.38 -15.22
N GLN A 7 5.29 0.52 -14.29
CA GLN A 7 5.69 0.11 -12.93
C GLN A 7 4.51 -0.41 -12.10
N ILE A 8 3.37 0.28 -12.14
CA ILE A 8 2.16 -0.23 -11.47
C ILE A 8 1.64 -1.51 -12.15
N GLN A 9 1.76 -1.63 -13.47
CA GLN A 9 1.39 -2.86 -14.17
C GLN A 9 2.29 -4.03 -13.77
N ALA A 10 3.60 -3.81 -13.59
CA ALA A 10 4.52 -4.81 -13.07
C ALA A 10 4.14 -5.22 -11.64
N PHE A 11 3.87 -4.26 -10.76
CA PHE A 11 3.42 -4.55 -9.39
C PHE A 11 2.12 -5.38 -9.38
N ARG A 12 1.11 -4.99 -10.17
CA ARG A 12 -0.14 -5.77 -10.32
C ARG A 12 0.10 -7.16 -10.91
N SER A 13 1.05 -7.30 -11.83
CA SER A 13 1.39 -8.60 -12.41
C SER A 13 2.01 -9.53 -11.37
N SER A 14 2.77 -8.98 -10.42
CA SER A 14 3.36 -9.75 -9.32
C SER A 14 2.33 -10.37 -8.37
N LEU A 15 1.08 -9.89 -8.37
CA LEU A 15 0.01 -10.48 -7.56
C LEU A 15 -0.29 -11.94 -7.96
N LYS A 16 0.12 -12.37 -9.15
CA LYS A 16 -0.03 -13.75 -9.62
C LYS A 16 1.04 -14.69 -9.05
N ASN A 17 2.08 -14.15 -8.42
CA ASN A 17 3.15 -14.95 -7.83
C ASN A 17 2.73 -15.49 -6.47
N ALA A 18 3.35 -16.58 -6.03
CA ALA A 18 3.07 -17.17 -4.72
C ALA A 18 3.51 -16.27 -3.55
N GLU A 19 4.51 -15.41 -3.79
CA GLU A 19 5.09 -14.53 -2.78
C GLU A 19 5.23 -13.12 -3.33
N ALA A 20 5.20 -12.14 -2.42
CA ALA A 20 5.46 -10.75 -2.74
C ALA A 20 6.89 -10.58 -3.29
N PRO A 21 7.12 -9.67 -4.26
CA PRO A 21 8.46 -9.38 -4.74
C PRO A 21 9.46 -9.15 -3.59
N PRO A 22 10.66 -9.73 -3.66
CA PRO A 22 11.68 -9.47 -2.66
C PRO A 22 12.05 -7.98 -2.66
N GLY A 23 12.46 -7.47 -1.50
CA GLY A 23 12.90 -6.08 -1.35
C GLY A 23 11.78 -5.04 -1.20
N LEU A 24 10.50 -5.41 -1.31
CA LEU A 24 9.41 -4.46 -1.03
C LEU A 24 9.47 -3.95 0.42
N GLY A 25 9.38 -2.63 0.58
CA GLY A 25 9.09 -2.01 1.87
C GLY A 25 7.75 -2.47 2.46
N CYS A 26 7.60 -2.32 3.78
CA CYS A 26 6.44 -2.79 4.55
C CYS A 26 5.11 -2.29 3.97
N ALA A 27 5.02 -1.00 3.62
CA ALA A 27 3.85 -0.40 2.98
C ALA A 27 3.44 -1.08 1.66
N LEU A 28 4.36 -1.24 0.70
CA LEU A 28 4.06 -1.92 -0.58
C LEU A 28 3.72 -3.40 -0.37
N LYS A 29 4.39 -4.07 0.57
CA LYS A 29 4.06 -5.45 0.95
C LYS A 29 2.64 -5.56 1.53
N GLY A 30 2.21 -4.59 2.33
CA GLY A 30 0.85 -4.49 2.83
C GLY A 30 -0.20 -4.41 1.72
N LEU A 31 0.02 -3.52 0.74
CA LEU A 31 -0.87 -3.37 -0.42
C LEU A 31 -0.89 -4.61 -1.32
N TRP A 32 0.25 -5.33 -1.43
CA TRP A 32 0.33 -6.59 -2.18
C TRP A 32 -0.52 -7.69 -1.54
N HIS A 33 -0.46 -7.83 -0.21
CA HIS A 33 -1.29 -8.79 0.53
C HIS A 33 -2.77 -8.41 0.48
N ASP A 34 -3.10 -7.12 0.60
CA ASP A 34 -4.48 -6.62 0.47
C ASP A 34 -5.11 -6.97 -0.88
N ALA A 35 -4.36 -6.78 -1.97
CA ALA A 35 -4.83 -7.08 -3.32
C ALA A 35 -4.97 -8.59 -3.58
N ASN A 36 -4.27 -9.43 -2.81
CA ASN A 36 -4.43 -10.88 -2.80
C ASN A 36 -5.50 -11.38 -1.82
N GLY A 37 -6.19 -10.47 -1.11
CA GLY A 37 -7.25 -10.81 -0.17
C GLY A 37 -6.76 -11.32 1.19
N ASP A 38 -5.46 -11.19 1.49
CA ASP A 38 -4.88 -11.56 2.78
C ASP A 38 -4.80 -10.35 3.71
N TRP A 39 -5.94 -10.01 4.31
CA TRP A 39 -6.09 -8.86 5.20
C TRP A 39 -5.17 -8.92 6.42
N ASP A 40 -4.98 -10.11 6.98
CA ASP A 40 -4.14 -10.34 8.16
C ASP A 40 -2.65 -10.11 7.83
N ALA A 41 -2.18 -10.64 6.70
CA ALA A 41 -0.81 -10.39 6.26
C ALA A 41 -0.58 -8.93 5.87
N ALA A 42 -1.60 -8.26 5.29
CA ALA A 42 -1.54 -6.85 4.99
C ALA A 42 -1.29 -6.02 6.26
N HIS A 43 -2.10 -6.21 7.30
CA HIS A 43 -1.93 -5.53 8.59
C HIS A 43 -0.60 -5.85 9.25
N ARG A 44 -0.20 -7.14 9.31
CA ARG A 44 1.11 -7.52 9.89
C ARG A 44 2.29 -6.84 9.19
N ALA A 45 2.22 -6.71 7.86
CA ALA A 45 3.28 -6.06 7.08
C ALA A 45 3.44 -4.60 7.49
N VAL A 46 2.37 -3.81 7.51
CA VAL A 46 2.45 -2.37 7.84
C VAL A 46 2.62 -2.09 9.33
N GLN A 47 2.17 -2.99 10.20
CA GLN A 47 2.41 -2.94 11.65
C GLN A 47 3.90 -3.11 12.00
N SER A 48 4.65 -3.86 11.17
CA SER A 48 6.09 -4.03 11.34
C SER A 48 6.88 -2.77 10.94
N GLY A 49 6.27 -1.92 10.11
CA GLY A 49 6.76 -0.60 9.76
C GLY A 49 6.39 0.47 10.78
N ASN A 50 7.01 1.64 10.68
CA ASN A 50 6.68 2.81 11.50
C ASN A 50 6.89 4.13 10.74
N SER A 51 6.77 4.09 9.41
CA SER A 51 6.86 5.27 8.55
C SER A 51 5.49 5.91 8.30
N GLU A 52 5.48 7.13 7.77
CA GLU A 52 4.25 7.77 7.28
C GLU A 52 3.60 6.96 6.14
N ASP A 53 4.40 6.25 5.35
CA ASP A 53 3.94 5.40 4.26
C ASP A 53 3.21 4.15 4.79
N ASP A 54 3.74 3.53 5.85
CA ASP A 54 3.07 2.42 6.54
C ASP A 54 1.76 2.87 7.19
N ALA A 55 1.77 4.05 7.83
CA ALA A 55 0.57 4.65 8.41
C ALA A 55 -0.48 4.98 7.34
N TRP A 56 -0.08 5.39 6.15
CA TRP A 56 -1.02 5.65 5.05
C TRP A 56 -1.69 4.37 4.55
N VAL A 57 -0.93 3.28 4.41
CA VAL A 57 -1.52 1.97 4.05
C VAL A 57 -2.42 1.46 5.17
N HIS A 58 -2.06 1.60 6.44
CA HIS A 58 -2.94 1.27 7.57
C HIS A 58 -4.27 2.05 7.51
N ALA A 59 -4.24 3.34 7.19
CA ALA A 59 -5.44 4.15 7.06
C ALA A 59 -6.39 3.61 5.98
N TYR A 60 -5.84 3.26 4.81
CA TYR A 60 -6.59 2.64 3.72
C TYR A 60 -7.17 1.27 4.13
N LEU A 61 -6.41 0.42 4.81
CA LEU A 61 -6.87 -0.91 5.23
C LEU A 61 -8.07 -0.84 6.19
N HIS A 62 -8.03 0.03 7.19
CA HIS A 62 -9.17 0.24 8.09
C HIS A 62 -10.36 0.90 7.39
N ARG A 63 -10.11 1.78 6.40
CA ARG A 63 -11.18 2.33 5.57
C ARG A 63 -11.87 1.24 4.75
N LYS A 64 -11.11 0.29 4.19
CA LYS A 64 -11.64 -0.88 3.45
C LYS A 64 -12.45 -1.81 4.36
N GLU A 65 -12.00 -2.00 5.60
CA GLU A 65 -12.69 -2.78 6.63
C GLU A 65 -14.01 -2.11 7.11
N GLY A 66 -14.09 -0.79 7.02
CA GLY A 66 -15.22 0.00 7.53
C GLY A 66 -15.01 0.58 8.93
N ASP A 67 -13.82 0.41 9.51
CA ASP A 67 -13.42 1.03 10.77
C ASP A 67 -12.95 2.47 10.53
N ILE A 68 -13.93 3.36 10.36
CA ILE A 68 -13.69 4.75 9.96
C ILE A 68 -12.94 5.54 11.03
N GLU A 69 -13.15 5.25 12.32
CA GLU A 69 -12.47 5.99 13.40
C GLU A 69 -10.98 5.61 13.49
N ASN A 70 -10.64 4.32 13.33
CA ASN A 70 -9.23 3.93 13.23
C ASN A 70 -8.59 4.41 11.93
N ALA A 71 -9.31 4.38 10.80
CA ALA A 71 -8.82 4.97 9.55
C ALA A 71 -8.42 6.44 9.75
N LYS A 72 -9.29 7.25 10.37
CA LYS A 72 -9.00 8.67 10.70
C LYS A 72 -7.77 8.83 11.59
N HIS A 73 -7.59 7.96 12.59
CA HIS A 73 -6.41 7.97 13.44
C HIS A 73 -5.12 7.84 12.61
N TRP A 74 -5.09 6.87 11.69
CA TRP A 74 -3.93 6.60 10.84
C TRP A 74 -3.70 7.67 9.77
N TYR A 75 -4.75 8.20 9.14
CA TYR A 75 -4.64 9.35 8.23
C TYR A 75 -3.97 10.56 8.91
N ARG A 76 -4.35 10.85 10.17
CA ARG A 76 -3.71 11.90 10.95
C ARG A 76 -2.24 11.60 11.24
N ARG A 77 -1.88 10.33 11.47
CA ARG A 77 -0.50 9.90 11.75
C ARG A 77 0.44 10.06 10.55
N CYS A 78 -0.09 10.00 9.32
CA CYS A 78 0.66 10.30 8.09
C CYS A 78 0.39 11.70 7.54
N ASN A 79 -0.21 12.60 8.32
CA ASN A 79 -0.53 13.98 7.94
C ASN A 79 -1.29 14.10 6.60
N ARG A 80 -2.23 13.18 6.35
CA ARG A 80 -3.07 13.16 5.14
C ARG A 80 -4.54 13.30 5.52
N PRO A 81 -5.37 13.97 4.69
CA PRO A 81 -6.81 13.90 4.84
C PRO A 81 -7.32 12.50 4.48
N PRO A 82 -8.46 12.05 5.03
CA PRO A 82 -9.12 10.84 4.58
C PRO A 82 -9.43 10.89 3.08
N ALA A 83 -9.18 9.79 2.37
CA ALA A 83 -9.50 9.70 0.96
C ALA A 83 -11.01 9.70 0.72
N THR A 84 -11.43 10.41 -0.33
CA THR A 84 -12.84 10.51 -0.74
C THR A 84 -13.13 9.71 -2.02
N GLU A 85 -12.10 9.20 -2.67
CA GLU A 85 -12.20 8.39 -3.89
C GLU A 85 -12.57 6.93 -3.61
N SER A 86 -12.77 6.12 -4.65
CA SER A 86 -13.02 4.69 -4.47
C SER A 86 -11.82 4.01 -3.79
N LEU A 87 -12.05 2.88 -3.12
CA LEU A 87 -10.97 2.08 -2.51
C LEU A 87 -9.90 1.69 -3.56
N GLU A 88 -10.33 1.34 -4.77
CA GLU A 88 -9.42 0.97 -5.86
C GLU A 88 -8.56 2.15 -6.33
N ASN A 89 -9.14 3.35 -6.42
CA ASN A 89 -8.39 4.54 -6.82
C ASN A 89 -7.40 4.96 -5.72
N GLU A 90 -7.81 4.90 -4.45
CA GLU A 90 -6.92 5.16 -3.33
C GLU A 90 -5.77 4.15 -3.30
N TRP A 91 -6.06 2.85 -3.40
CA TRP A 91 -5.04 1.80 -3.46
C TRP A 91 -4.04 2.05 -4.59
N THR A 92 -4.54 2.43 -5.77
CA THR A 92 -3.72 2.77 -6.94
C THR A 92 -2.84 3.98 -6.68
N ALA A 93 -3.40 5.05 -6.10
CA ALA A 93 -2.68 6.28 -5.78
C ALA A 93 -1.57 6.06 -4.75
N ILE A 94 -1.85 5.28 -3.69
CA ILE A 94 -0.85 4.91 -2.68
C ILE A 94 0.26 4.10 -3.36
N THR A 95 -0.10 3.04 -4.08
CA THR A 95 0.87 2.16 -4.76
C THR A 95 1.80 2.95 -5.68
N MET A 96 1.24 3.86 -6.50
CA MET A 96 2.05 4.71 -7.40
C MET A 96 3.00 5.62 -6.63
N ALA A 97 2.53 6.27 -5.57
CA ALA A 97 3.35 7.17 -4.77
C ALA A 97 4.49 6.42 -4.04
N LEU A 98 4.25 5.21 -3.57
CA LEU A 98 5.26 4.39 -2.91
C LEU A 98 6.30 3.84 -3.88
N LEU A 99 5.87 3.38 -5.08
CA LEU A 99 6.79 2.94 -6.14
C LEU A 99 7.69 4.08 -6.66
N GLU A 100 7.32 5.34 -6.45
CA GLU A 100 8.19 6.48 -6.80
C GLU A 100 9.33 6.66 -5.81
N LYS A 101 9.05 6.40 -4.54
CA LYS A 101 10.02 6.51 -3.45
C LYS A 101 10.98 5.33 -3.39
N ASP A 102 10.56 4.17 -3.91
CA ASP A 102 11.33 2.92 -3.89
C ASP A 102 11.71 2.45 -5.30
N PRO A 103 12.69 3.10 -5.96
CA PRO A 103 13.07 2.80 -7.35
C PRO A 103 13.78 1.45 -7.51
N ASP A 104 14.19 0.79 -6.43
CA ASP A 104 15.02 -0.42 -6.43
C ASP A 104 14.23 -1.74 -6.55
N VAL A 105 12.90 -1.67 -6.73
CA VAL A 105 12.07 -2.80 -7.23
C VAL A 105 12.46 -3.20 -8.67
N ARG A 106 13.51 -2.59 -9.25
CA ARG A 106 13.96 -2.78 -10.64
C ARG A 106 14.93 -3.94 -10.86
N SER A 107 15.31 -4.73 -9.87
CA SER A 107 16.30 -5.80 -10.11
C SER A 107 16.14 -7.01 -9.19
N THR A 108 15.17 -7.87 -9.49
CA THR A 108 15.28 -9.32 -9.30
C THR A 108 14.59 -10.05 -10.43
#